data_AF-A0A847GM98-F1
#
_entry.id   AF-A0A847GM98-F1
#
_cell.length_a   1.000
_cell.length_b   1.000
_cell.length_c   1.000
_cell.angle_alpha   90.00
_cell.angle_beta   90.00
_cell.angle_gamma   90.00
#
_symmetry.space_group_name_H-M   'P 1'
#
loop_
_entity.id
_entity.type
_entity.pdbx_description
1 polymer ?
#
loop_
_entity_poly.entity_id
_entity_poly.type
_entity_poly.pdbx_seq_one_letter_code
_entity_poly.pdbx_strand_id
1 'polypeptide(L)' 'MATRWFYKLGGRTEGPISGADLLVKVREGVIKQGSWVRKDDSAWFPAEEVNGLFEAAFRDQPGKISKETPTEYHGD' A
#
# COMPACT_ATOMS: atom_id res chain seq x y z
N MET A 1 20.28 3.71 -2.45
CA MET A 1 19.50 4.97 -2.43
C MET A 1 18.04 4.61 -2.20
N ALA A 2 17.40 5.14 -1.14
CA ALA A 2 16.00 4.83 -0.85
C ALA A 2 15.08 5.65 -1.75
N THR A 3 14.07 5.02 -2.36
CA THR A 3 13.06 5.74 -3.15
C THR A 3 12.13 6.51 -2.22
N ARG A 4 12.12 7.83 -2.35
CA ARG A 4 11.25 8.73 -1.59
C ARG A 4 9.93 8.91 -2.31
N TRP A 5 8.83 8.74 -1.59
CA TRP A 5 7.48 8.93 -2.10
C TRP A 5 6.76 9.99 -1.30
N PHE A 6 5.87 10.71 -1.96
CA PHE A 6 5.02 11.72 -1.34
C PHE A 6 3.59 11.53 -1.83
N TYR A 7 2.61 11.85 -0.99
CA TYR A 7 1.19 11.76 -1.33
C TYR A 7 0.43 12.97 -0.82
N LYS A 8 -0.72 13.29 -1.43
CA LYS A 8 -1.62 14.34 -0.96
C LYS A 8 -2.79 13.74 -0.20
N LEU A 9 -2.99 14.24 1.03
CA LEU A 9 -4.12 13.91 1.88
C LEU A 9 -4.83 15.20 2.29
N GLY A 10 -6.09 15.37 1.88
CA GLY A 10 -6.89 16.55 2.27
C GLY A 10 -6.25 17.90 1.88
N GLY A 11 -5.50 17.94 0.77
CA GLY A 11 -4.79 19.15 0.30
C GLY A 11 -3.42 19.40 0.93
N ARG A 12 -2.96 18.56 1.87
CA ARG A 12 -1.60 18.60 2.41
C ARG A 12 -0.72 17.55 1.76
N THR A 13 0.56 17.88 1.60
CA THR A 13 1.58 16.97 1.11
C THR A 13 2.22 16.25 2.30
N GLU A 14 2.14 14.93 2.30
CA GLU A 14 2.72 14.05 3.30
C GLU A 14 3.90 13.28 2.70
N GLY A 15 5.02 13.20 3.43
CA GLY A 15 6.25 12.52 3.01
C GLY A 15 7.52 13.23 3.52
N PRO A 16 8.73 12.75 3.14
CA PRO A 16 9.01 11.60 2.28
C PRO A 16 8.83 10.26 3.02
N ILE A 17 8.12 9.32 2.39
CA ILE A 17 7.99 7.95 2.88
C ILE A 17 8.64 6.95 1.91
N SER A 18 8.93 5.73 2.38
CA SER A 18 9.46 4.67 1.53
C SER A 18 8.35 4.05 0.68
N GLY A 19 8.72 3.39 -0.43
CA GLY A 19 7.75 2.68 -1.27
C GLY A 19 6.88 1.70 -0.49
N ALA A 20 7.48 0.92 0.42
CA ALA A 20 6.73 0.01 1.29
C ALA A 20 5.68 0.73 2.15
N ASP A 21 6.04 1.88 2.74
CA ASP A 21 5.12 2.68 3.56
C ASP A 21 4.01 3.31 2.72
N LEU A 22 4.31 3.69 1.47
CA LEU A 22 3.29 4.14 0.51
C LEU A 22 2.27 3.02 0.24
N LEU A 23 2.73 1.78 0.03
CA LEU A 23 1.85 0.62 -0.13
C LEU A 23 1.00 0.40 1.14
N VAL A 24 1.55 0.64 2.33
CA VAL A 24 0.80 0.64 3.59
C VAL A 24 -0.34 1.65 3.57
N LYS A 25 -0.10 2.88 3.10
CA LYS A 25 -1.14 3.90 3.01
C LYS A 25 -2.21 3.60 1.96
N VAL A 26 -1.83 2.94 0.87
CA VAL A 26 -2.76 2.44 -0.13
C VAL A 26 -3.69 1.37 0.46
N ARG A 27 -3.15 0.37 1.18
CA ARG A 27 -3.97 -0.68 1.83
C ARG A 27 -4.83 -0.15 2.97
N GLU A 28 -4.37 0.86 3.71
CA GLU A 28 -5.16 1.50 4.77
C GLU A 28 -6.34 2.33 4.22
N GLY A 29 -6.39 2.54 2.90
CA GLY A 29 -7.41 3.38 2.26
C GLY A 29 -7.17 4.88 2.44
N VAL A 30 -5.99 5.26 2.95
CA VAL A 30 -5.52 6.65 3.04
C VAL A 30 -5.22 7.19 1.65
N ILE A 31 -4.54 6.40 0.82
CA ILE A 31 -4.31 6.69 -0.59
C ILE A 31 -5.34 5.94 -1.41
N LYS A 32 -6.22 6.69 -2.06
CA LYS A 32 -7.26 6.18 -2.97
C LYS A 32 -6.84 6.43 -4.41
N GLN A 33 -7.59 5.87 -5.36
CA GLN A 33 -7.35 6.02 -6.80
C GLN A 33 -7.18 7.50 -7.22
N GLY A 34 -8.06 8.38 -6.73
CA GLY A 34 -7.97 9.83 -6.95
C GLY A 34 -6.99 10.60 -6.05
N SER A 35 -6.24 9.92 -5.17
CA SER A 35 -5.18 10.57 -4.39
C SER A 35 -3.97 10.83 -5.26
N TRP A 36 -3.36 12.00 -5.11
CA TRP A 36 -2.14 12.34 -5.85
C TRP A 36 -0.91 11.80 -5.13
N VAL A 37 -0.05 11.11 -5.87
CA VAL A 37 1.24 10.58 -5.41
C VAL A 37 2.35 11.09 -6.32
N ARG A 38 3.55 11.26 -5.77
CA ARG A 38 4.75 11.54 -6.57
C ARG A 38 5.94 10.73 -6.06
N LYS A 39 6.82 10.40 -6.99
CA LYS A 39 8.09 9.74 -6.71
C LYS A 39 9.21 10.77 -6.73
N ASP A 40 9.88 10.94 -5.60
CA ASP A 40 10.99 11.87 -5.43
C ASP A 40 10.59 13.30 -5.86
N ASP A 41 11.27 13.87 -6.86
CA ASP A 41 10.90 15.16 -7.47
C ASP A 41 10.20 15.05 -8.83
N SER A 42 9.56 13.91 -9.11
CA SER A 42 8.72 13.75 -10.30
C SER A 42 7.39 14.49 -10.19
N ALA A 43 6.69 14.58 -11.32
CA ALA A 43 5.33 15.11 -11.38
C ALA A 43 4.38 14.33 -10.43
N TRP A 44 3.31 15.01 -10.04
CA TRP A 44 2.22 14.40 -9.31
C TRP A 44 1.37 13.59 -10.28
N PHE A 45 1.12 12.33 -9.93
CA PHE A 45 0.24 11.42 -10.67
C PHE A 45 -0.86 10.95 -9.74
N PRO A 46 -2.10 10.76 -10.23
CA PRO A 46 -3.10 10.10 -9.42
C PRO A 46 -2.67 8.64 -9.19
N ALA A 47 -2.98 8.10 -8.01
CA ALA A 47 -2.52 6.78 -7.61
C ALA A 47 -2.97 5.69 -8.61
N GLU A 48 -4.12 5.87 -9.27
CA GLU A 48 -4.63 4.96 -10.30
C GLU A 48 -3.77 4.92 -11.57
N GLU A 49 -3.15 6.04 -11.96
CA GLU A 49 -2.26 6.12 -13.13
C GLU A 49 -0.91 5.46 -12.84
N VAL A 50 -0.56 5.29 -11.55
CA VAL A 50 0.67 4.59 -11.17
C VAL A 50 0.46 3.10 -11.34
N ASN A 51 0.77 2.63 -12.55
CA ASN A 51 0.67 1.23 -12.93
C ASN A 51 1.44 0.34 -11.94
N GLY A 52 0.75 -0.66 -11.38
CA GLY A 52 1.32 -1.59 -10.41
C GLY A 52 1.42 -1.06 -8.97
N LEU A 53 1.01 0.18 -8.65
CA LEU A 53 1.03 0.69 -7.27
C LEU A 53 0.07 -0.09 -6.37
N PHE A 54 -1.19 -0.18 -6.78
CA PHE A 54 -2.20 -0.95 -6.06
C PHE A 54 -1.87 -2.44 -6.09
N GLU A 55 -1.48 -2.96 -7.25
CA GLU A 55 -1.10 -4.36 -7.38
C GLU A 55 0.03 -4.72 -6.41
N ALA A 56 1.11 -3.92 -6.34
CA ALA A 56 2.19 -4.13 -5.38
C ALA A 56 1.70 -4.06 -3.92
N ALA A 57 0.75 -3.17 -3.61
CA ALA A 57 0.20 -3.05 -2.25
C ALA A 57 -0.59 -4.28 -1.81
N PHE A 58 -1.22 -4.97 -2.75
CA PHE A 58 -2.00 -6.19 -2.49
C PHE A 58 -1.23 -7.49 -2.78
N ARG A 59 -0.14 -7.43 -3.56
CA ARG A 59 0.69 -8.59 -3.95
C ARG A 59 1.65 -9.02 -2.86
N ASP A 60 2.13 -8.11 -2.02
CA ASP A 60 2.97 -8.41 -0.85
C ASP A 60 2.12 -8.90 0.34
N GLN A 61 1.35 -9.96 0.12
CA GLN A 61 0.74 -10.75 1.21
C GLN A 61 1.37 -12.14 1.27
N PRO A 62 2.47 -12.32 2.01
CA PRO A 62 2.71 -13.57 2.73
C PRO A 62 1.92 -13.52 4.04
N GLY A 63 0.59 -13.77 4.02
CA GLY A 63 -0.13 -14.13 5.26
C GLY A 63 -1.45 -13.41 5.56
N LYS A 64 -2.48 -13.70 4.78
CA LYS A 64 -3.86 -13.86 5.28
C LYS A 64 -4.50 -15.12 4.65
N ILE A 65 -3.77 -16.24 4.71
CA ILE A 65 -4.41 -17.56 4.83
C ILE A 65 -4.23 -18.03 6.28
N SER A 66 -4.72 -17.22 7.22
CA SER A 66 -5.07 -17.75 8.54
C SER A 66 -6.31 -18.62 8.33
N LYS A 67 -6.12 -19.84 7.82
CA LYS A 67 -7.00 -20.94 8.17
C LYS A 67 -6.45 -21.50 9.47
N GLU A 68 -6.70 -20.75 10.53
CA GLU A 68 -7.14 -21.36 11.77
C GLU A 68 -8.29 -22.34 11.44
N THR A 69 -7.97 -23.61 11.24
CA THR A 69 -8.94 -24.70 11.42
C THR A 69 -8.84 -25.12 12.88
N PRO A 70 -9.81 -24.73 13.73
CA PRO A 70 -9.98 -25.38 15.02
C PRO A 70 -10.61 -26.75 14.81
N THR A 71 -10.13 -27.73 15.59
CA THR A 71 -10.76 -29.04 15.87
C THR A 71 -10.50 -30.16 14.87
N GLU A 72 -9.56 -31.04 15.20
CA GLU A 72 -9.89 -32.47 15.22
C GLU A 72 -9.28 -33.12 16.46
N TYR A 73 -10.16 -33.32 17.44
CA TYR A 73 -9.99 -34.27 18.54
C TYR A 73 -10.40 -35.63 17.97
N HIS A 74 -9.44 -36.55 17.81
CA HIS A 74 -9.64 -38.00 17.75
C HIS A 74 -8.36 -38.58 18.40
N GLY A 75 -8.36 -39.22 19.57
CA GLY A 75 -9.45 -39.97 20.18
C GLY A 75 -9.51 -41.39 19.62
N ASP A 76 -8.45 -42.17 19.81
CA ASP A 76 -8.47 -43.63 20.03
C ASP A 76 -7.17 -44.05 20.74
#